data_AF-A0A961IC52-F1
#
_entry.id   AF-A0A961IC52-F1
#
_cell.length_a   1.000
_cell.length_b   1.000
_cell.length_c   1.000
_cell.angle_alpha   90.00
_cell.angle_beta   90.00
_cell.angle_gamma   90.00
#
_symmetry.space_group_name_H-M   'P 1'
#
loop_
_entity.id
_entity.type
_entity.pdbx_description
1 polymer ?
#
loop_
_entity_poly.entity_id
_entity_poly.type
_entity_poly.pdbx_seq_one_letter_code
_entity_poly.pdbx_strand_id
1 'polypeptide(L)'
;VNVLAGHMLIGLLLPLLKNASQARVINVSSGGMYAVGLRTQDRQYEQEPYDGVRAYAHTKRAQVVLTELYAEHPGTEGILFFSMHPGWADTAGVQRSLPTFRMLTRPILRTAQQGADTILWLAVRRDLNKRHNGTFWFDRRIRPTHRFKSTTNSAAEREQFLEYCNQLTGVNL
;
A
#
# COMPACT_ATOMS: atom_id res chain seq x y z
N VAL A 1 11.19 -4.59 -5.20
CA VAL A 1 10.22 -4.18 -6.25
C VAL A 1 9.03 -3.42 -5.66
N ASN A 2 8.07 -4.06 -4.99
CA ASN A 2 6.76 -3.47 -4.66
C ASN A 2 6.77 -2.23 -3.73
N VAL A 3 7.79 -2.06 -2.89
CA VAL A 3 7.91 -0.92 -1.96
C VAL A 3 8.93 0.09 -2.50
N LEU A 4 10.22 -0.26 -2.49
CA LEU A 4 11.30 0.67 -2.83
C LEU A 4 11.19 1.27 -4.23
N ALA A 5 10.83 0.48 -5.26
CA ALA A 5 10.70 1.00 -6.61
C ALA A 5 9.51 1.98 -6.74
N GLY A 6 8.40 1.69 -6.04
CA GLY A 6 7.24 2.58 -5.99
C GLY A 6 7.56 3.88 -5.26
N HIS A 7 8.22 3.79 -4.11
CA HIS A 7 8.68 4.96 -3.35
C HIS A 7 9.63 5.84 -4.16
N MET A 8 10.65 5.25 -4.78
CA MET A 8 11.58 5.95 -5.67
C MET A 8 10.84 6.63 -6.83
N LEU A 9 9.92 5.91 -7.49
CA LEU A 9 9.13 6.46 -8.60
C LEU A 9 8.29 7.66 -8.16
N ILE A 10 7.62 7.58 -7.01
CA ILE A 10 6.84 8.71 -6.46
C ILE A 10 7.76 9.90 -6.21
N GLY A 11 8.92 9.67 -5.57
CA GLY A 11 9.89 10.74 -5.26
C GLY A 11 10.39 11.45 -6.53
N LEU A 12 10.74 10.69 -7.56
CA LEU A 12 11.18 11.22 -8.86
C LEU A 12 10.06 11.98 -9.60
N LEU A 13 8.80 11.59 -9.41
CA LEU A 13 7.65 12.24 -10.05
C LEU A 13 7.10 13.44 -9.27
N LEU A 14 7.58 13.72 -8.06
CA LEU A 14 7.07 14.81 -7.23
C LEU A 14 7.00 16.17 -7.94
N PRO A 15 8.02 16.62 -8.69
CA PRO A 15 7.94 17.91 -9.39
C PRO A 15 6.78 17.96 -10.40
N LEU A 16 6.51 16.86 -11.10
CA LEU A 16 5.40 16.76 -12.05
C LEU A 16 4.05 16.70 -11.34
N LEU A 17 3.98 15.93 -10.24
CA LEU A 17 2.77 15.83 -9.43
C LEU A 17 2.39 17.19 -8.82
N LYS A 18 3.35 17.96 -8.31
CA LYS A 18 3.10 19.31 -7.76
C LYS A 18 2.53 20.29 -8.80
N ASN A 19 2.90 20.13 -10.06
CA ASN A 19 2.41 20.98 -11.15
C ASN A 19 1.07 20.54 -11.73
N ALA A 20 0.53 19.38 -11.33
CA ALA A 20 -0.75 18.90 -11.81
C ALA A 20 -1.92 19.49 -11.00
N SER A 21 -3.02 19.83 -11.67
CA SER A 21 -4.19 20.49 -11.05
C SER A 21 -4.96 19.59 -10.07
N GLN A 22 -4.91 18.27 -10.25
CA GLN A 22 -5.59 17.28 -9.40
C GLN A 22 -4.73 16.04 -9.16
N ALA A 23 -3.49 16.25 -8.74
CA ALA A 23 -2.51 15.21 -8.54
C ALA A 23 -2.95 14.17 -7.51
N ARG A 24 -2.81 12.89 -7.86
CA ARG A 24 -3.05 11.79 -6.93
C ARG A 24 -2.18 10.59 -7.22
N VAL A 25 -1.81 9.87 -6.18
CA VAL A 25 -1.08 8.59 -6.23
C VAL A 25 -1.95 7.53 -5.58
N ILE A 26 -2.17 6.41 -6.27
CA ILE A 26 -3.00 5.31 -5.76
C ILE A 26 -2.15 4.04 -5.72
N ASN A 27 -1.80 3.60 -4.51
CA ASN A 27 -1.03 2.38 -4.29
C ASN A 27 -1.95 1.15 -4.19
N VAL A 28 -1.72 0.15 -5.04
CA VAL A 28 -2.43 -1.13 -4.98
C VAL A 28 -1.77 -2.05 -3.95
N SER A 29 -2.36 -2.10 -2.77
CA SER A 29 -1.99 -3.01 -1.69
C SER A 29 -2.80 -4.33 -1.76
N SER A 30 -3.01 -5.01 -0.63
CA SER A 30 -3.72 -6.28 -0.51
C SER A 30 -4.35 -6.41 0.88
N GLY A 31 -5.43 -7.19 1.01
CA GLY A 31 -6.00 -7.57 2.30
C GLY A 31 -5.06 -8.37 3.20
N GLY A 32 -4.02 -9.01 2.64
CA GLY A 32 -3.00 -9.73 3.43
C GLY A 32 -2.28 -8.85 4.45
N MET A 33 -2.25 -7.53 4.24
CA MET A 33 -1.68 -6.58 5.21
C MET A 33 -2.40 -6.60 6.56
N TYR A 34 -3.67 -7.02 6.62
CA TYR A 34 -4.45 -7.05 7.86
C TYR A 34 -3.90 -8.01 8.91
N ALA A 35 -3.13 -9.01 8.50
CA ALA A 35 -2.59 -10.03 9.39
C ALA A 35 -1.30 -9.61 10.11
N VAL A 36 -0.65 -8.52 9.68
CA VAL A 36 0.68 -8.14 10.16
C VAL A 36 0.81 -6.65 10.43
N GLY A 37 1.69 -6.29 11.37
CA GLY A 37 2.18 -4.92 11.55
C GLY A 37 3.33 -4.59 10.59
N LEU A 38 3.75 -3.32 10.59
CA LEU A 38 4.94 -2.89 9.86
C LEU A 38 6.15 -3.62 10.43
N ARG A 39 6.95 -4.21 9.53
CA ARG A 39 8.19 -4.89 9.92
C ARG A 39 9.28 -3.84 10.12
N THR A 40 9.73 -3.70 11.35
CA THR A 40 10.73 -2.69 11.76
C THR A 40 12.15 -3.27 11.86
N GLN A 41 12.28 -4.58 11.97
CA GLN A 41 13.55 -5.30 12.04
C GLN A 41 13.67 -6.27 10.87
N ASP A 42 14.90 -6.55 10.43
CA ASP A 42 15.18 -7.52 9.36
C ASP A 42 14.28 -7.32 8.12
N ARG A 43 14.19 -6.08 7.65
CA ARG A 43 13.25 -5.65 6.59
C ARG A 43 13.52 -6.35 5.25
N GLN A 44 14.74 -6.81 5.04
CA GLN A 44 15.23 -7.46 3.83
C GLN A 44 15.29 -8.99 3.95
N TYR A 45 14.86 -9.59 5.07
CA TYR A 45 14.94 -11.03 5.33
C TYR A 45 16.37 -11.58 5.20
N GLU A 46 17.33 -10.89 5.81
CA GLU A 46 18.74 -11.29 5.85
C GLU A 46 19.04 -12.21 7.04
N GLN A 47 18.23 -12.14 8.11
CA GLN A 47 18.44 -12.89 9.35
C GLN A 47 17.46 -14.06 9.49
N GLU A 48 16.18 -13.85 9.17
CA GLU A 48 15.16 -14.90 9.27
C GLU A 48 15.01 -15.69 7.95
N PRO A 49 14.63 -16.99 8.00
CA PRO A 49 14.28 -17.74 6.80
C PRO A 49 13.17 -17.05 6.00
N TYR A 50 13.35 -16.97 4.69
CA TYR A 50 12.40 -16.30 3.81
C TYR A 50 11.09 -17.10 3.65
N ASP A 51 9.98 -16.48 4.06
CA ASP A 51 8.62 -16.94 3.78
C ASP A 51 7.95 -15.93 2.85
N GLY A 52 7.70 -16.34 1.60
CA GLY A 52 7.14 -15.46 0.57
C GLY A 52 5.75 -14.92 0.89
N VAL A 53 4.92 -15.67 1.65
CA VAL A 53 3.58 -15.24 2.05
C VAL A 53 3.68 -14.15 3.12
N ARG A 54 4.53 -14.35 4.12
CA ARG A 54 4.80 -13.34 5.16
C ARG A 54 5.46 -12.10 4.56
N ALA A 55 6.48 -12.27 3.73
CA ALA A 55 7.16 -11.19 3.04
C ALA A 55 6.20 -10.36 2.19
N TYR A 56 5.28 -11.02 1.49
CA TYR A 56 4.23 -10.35 0.74
C TYR A 56 3.27 -9.56 1.65
N ALA A 57 2.80 -10.15 2.75
CA ALA A 57 1.92 -9.45 3.70
C ALA A 57 2.59 -8.19 4.27
N HIS A 58 3.86 -8.28 4.70
CA HIS A 58 4.63 -7.13 5.20
C HIS A 58 4.89 -6.08 4.12
N THR A 59 5.18 -6.49 2.88
CA THR A 59 5.29 -5.59 1.73
C THR A 59 4.01 -4.78 1.54
N LYS A 60 2.85 -5.44 1.62
CA LYS A 60 1.54 -4.80 1.44
C LYS A 60 1.17 -3.89 2.61
N ARG A 61 1.56 -4.26 3.84
CA ARG A 61 1.49 -3.38 5.01
C ARG A 61 2.34 -2.14 4.85
N ALA A 62 3.58 -2.27 4.36
CA ALA A 62 4.47 -1.15 4.12
C ALA A 62 3.87 -0.15 3.10
N GLN A 63 3.25 -0.62 2.02
CA GLN A 63 2.57 0.27 1.05
C GLN A 63 1.44 1.10 1.70
N VAL A 64 0.68 0.52 2.63
CA VAL A 64 -0.40 1.23 3.35
C VAL A 64 0.19 2.30 4.27
N VAL A 65 1.16 1.93 5.10
CA VAL A 65 1.82 2.86 6.03
C VAL A 65 2.51 3.99 5.28
N LEU A 66 3.25 3.69 4.21
CA LEU A 66 3.91 4.70 3.41
C LEU A 66 2.91 5.67 2.76
N THR A 67 1.75 5.19 2.33
CA THR A 67 0.70 6.07 1.78
C THR A 67 0.20 7.07 2.82
N GLU A 68 0.02 6.62 4.07
CA GLU A 68 -0.36 7.50 5.18
C GLU A 68 0.73 8.56 5.43
N LEU A 69 2.00 8.13 5.48
CA LEU A 69 3.13 9.05 5.68
C LEU A 69 3.29 10.05 4.53
N TYR A 70 3.16 9.62 3.27
CA TYR A 70 3.21 10.54 2.14
C TYR A 70 2.07 11.55 2.17
N ALA A 71 0.91 11.21 2.72
CA ALA A 71 -0.20 12.15 2.87
C ALA A 71 0.05 13.21 3.95
N GLU A 72 0.91 12.89 4.92
CA GLU A 72 1.29 13.75 6.05
C GLU A 72 2.58 14.56 5.76
N HIS A 73 3.37 14.13 4.77
CA HIS A 73 4.67 14.73 4.49
C HIS A 73 4.56 16.17 3.94
N PRO A 74 5.27 17.17 4.50
CA PRO A 74 5.17 18.56 4.04
C PRO A 74 5.54 18.75 2.56
N GLY A 75 6.47 17.93 2.06
CA GLY A 75 6.92 17.98 0.68
C GLY A 75 5.89 17.52 -0.36
N THR A 76 4.72 17.04 0.05
CA THR A 76 3.70 16.49 -0.86
C THR A 76 2.38 17.27 -0.84
N GLU A 77 2.37 18.48 -0.28
CA GLU A 77 1.18 19.32 -0.26
C GLU A 77 0.58 19.50 -1.66
N GLY A 78 -0.76 19.39 -1.74
CA GLY A 78 -1.51 19.46 -3.01
C GLY A 78 -1.66 18.12 -3.72
N ILE A 79 -0.98 17.07 -3.28
CA ILE A 79 -1.08 15.71 -3.84
C ILE A 79 -1.91 14.83 -2.90
N LEU A 80 -2.87 14.09 -3.47
CA LEU A 80 -3.66 13.11 -2.71
C LEU A 80 -3.06 11.70 -2.83
N PHE A 81 -2.76 11.07 -1.71
CA PHE A 81 -2.28 9.69 -1.63
C PHE A 81 -3.39 8.79 -1.12
N PHE A 82 -3.62 7.71 -1.86
CA PHE A 82 -4.57 6.67 -1.47
C PHE A 82 -3.89 5.32 -1.57
N SER A 83 -4.35 4.39 -0.75
CA SER A 83 -4.06 2.97 -0.93
C SER A 83 -5.36 2.21 -1.03
N MET A 84 -5.35 1.11 -1.75
CA MET A 84 -6.54 0.27 -1.91
C MET A 84 -6.17 -1.20 -2.02
N HIS A 85 -7.11 -2.11 -1.78
CA HIS A 85 -6.95 -3.50 -2.23
C HIS A 85 -8.07 -3.87 -3.21
N PRO A 86 -7.76 -4.67 -4.25
CA PRO A 86 -8.75 -5.04 -5.29
C PRO A 86 -9.71 -6.16 -4.84
N GLY A 87 -9.66 -6.57 -3.57
CA GLY A 87 -10.27 -7.81 -3.09
C GLY A 87 -9.42 -9.04 -3.43
N TRP A 88 -10.04 -10.21 -3.40
CA TRP A 88 -9.38 -11.48 -3.70
C TRP A 88 -9.50 -11.75 -5.21
N ALA A 89 -8.39 -11.56 -5.93
CA ALA A 89 -8.32 -11.87 -7.36
C ALA A 89 -7.55 -13.18 -7.58
N ASP A 90 -8.02 -14.02 -8.51
CA ASP A 90 -7.35 -15.30 -8.88
C ASP A 90 -6.11 -15.02 -9.72
N THR A 91 -5.05 -14.53 -9.09
CA THR A 91 -3.78 -14.26 -9.78
C THR A 91 -2.89 -15.50 -9.80
N ALA A 92 -2.03 -15.63 -10.82
CA ALA A 92 -1.09 -16.75 -10.96
C ALA A 92 -0.17 -16.91 -9.72
N GLY A 93 0.11 -15.83 -8.97
CA GLY A 93 0.87 -15.87 -7.72
C GLY A 93 0.11 -16.55 -6.57
N VAL A 94 -1.20 -16.31 -6.45
CA VAL A 94 -2.06 -17.03 -5.48
C VAL A 94 -2.18 -18.50 -5.87
N GLN A 95 -2.27 -18.80 -7.17
CA GLN A 95 -2.35 -20.17 -7.69
C GLN A 95 -1.12 -21.02 -7.36
N ARG A 96 0.08 -20.43 -7.40
CA ARG A 96 1.34 -21.15 -7.13
C ARG A 96 1.68 -21.23 -5.65
N SER A 97 1.46 -20.16 -4.90
CA SER A 97 1.99 -20.06 -3.53
C SER A 97 1.00 -20.44 -2.43
N LEU A 98 -0.30 -20.54 -2.72
CA LEU A 98 -1.35 -20.74 -1.72
C LEU A 98 -2.50 -21.66 -2.22
N PRO A 99 -2.23 -22.92 -2.58
CA PRO A 99 -3.21 -23.81 -3.22
C PRO A 99 -4.44 -24.12 -2.34
N THR A 100 -4.25 -24.36 -1.04
CA THR A 100 -5.35 -24.61 -0.08
C THR A 100 -6.22 -23.37 0.12
N PHE A 101 -5.59 -22.20 0.13
CA PHE A 101 -6.29 -20.92 0.26
C PHE A 101 -7.12 -20.59 -1.00
N ARG A 102 -6.60 -20.91 -2.19
CA ARG A 102 -7.34 -20.80 -3.46
C ARG A 102 -8.57 -21.70 -3.48
N MET A 103 -8.45 -22.93 -2.99
CA MET A 103 -9.59 -23.87 -2.93
C MET A 103 -10.75 -23.31 -2.09
N LEU A 104 -10.43 -22.65 -0.97
CA LEU A 104 -11.42 -22.03 -0.09
C LEU A 104 -11.96 -20.69 -0.61
N THR A 105 -11.16 -19.92 -1.35
CA THR A 105 -11.55 -18.59 -1.84
C THR A 105 -12.16 -18.58 -3.23
N ARG A 106 -12.19 -19.73 -3.92
CA ARG A 106 -12.67 -19.88 -5.30
C ARG A 106 -14.04 -19.25 -5.61
N PRO A 107 -15.05 -19.32 -4.72
CA PRO A 107 -16.37 -18.70 -4.94
C PRO A 107 -16.39 -17.17 -4.76
N ILE A 108 -15.34 -16.59 -4.18
CA ILE A 108 -15.23 -15.17 -3.79
C ILE A 108 -14.22 -14.44 -4.72
N LEU A 109 -13.68 -15.15 -5.72
CA LEU A 109 -12.71 -14.60 -6.67
C LEU A 109 -13.36 -13.56 -7.56
N ARG A 110 -12.79 -12.36 -7.53
CA ARG A 110 -13.24 -11.24 -8.35
C ARG A 110 -12.77 -11.36 -9.78
N THR A 111 -13.60 -10.89 -10.69
CA THR A 111 -13.20 -10.56 -12.06
C THR A 111 -12.17 -9.43 -12.07
N ALA A 112 -11.40 -9.30 -13.16
CA ALA A 112 -10.46 -8.19 -13.32
C ALA A 112 -11.17 -6.82 -13.24
N GLN A 113 -12.38 -6.73 -13.79
CA GLN A 113 -13.23 -5.54 -13.74
C GLN A 113 -13.59 -5.17 -12.29
N GLN A 114 -14.03 -6.15 -11.49
CA GLN A 114 -14.33 -5.94 -10.07
C GLN A 114 -13.09 -5.56 -9.25
N GLY A 115 -11.90 -6.04 -9.63
CA GLY A 115 -10.64 -5.64 -8.99
C GLY A 115 -10.21 -4.21 -9.34
N ALA A 116 -10.41 -3.80 -10.59
CA ALA A 116 -10.06 -2.47 -11.10
C ALA A 116 -11.04 -1.37 -10.63
N ASP A 117 -12.24 -1.76 -10.21
CA ASP A 117 -13.33 -0.85 -9.86
C ASP A 117 -12.91 0.29 -8.92
N THR A 118 -12.32 -0.04 -7.77
CA THR A 118 -12.00 0.97 -6.75
C THR A 118 -10.84 1.88 -7.16
N ILE A 119 -9.83 1.37 -7.88
CA ILE A 119 -8.71 2.21 -8.34
C ILE A 119 -9.17 3.17 -9.43
N LEU A 120 -10.01 2.73 -10.37
CA LEU A 120 -10.60 3.60 -11.38
C LEU A 120 -11.50 4.65 -10.74
N TRP A 121 -12.33 4.25 -9.78
CA TRP A 121 -13.17 5.18 -9.03
C TRP A 121 -12.33 6.26 -8.33
N LEU A 122 -11.27 5.87 -7.60
CA LEU A 122 -10.35 6.81 -6.95
C LEU A 122 -9.63 7.71 -7.96
N ALA A 123 -9.27 7.20 -9.14
CA ALA A 123 -8.55 7.95 -10.16
C ALA A 123 -9.39 9.09 -10.74
N VAL A 124 -10.69 8.87 -10.97
CA VAL A 124 -11.55 9.83 -11.70
C VAL A 124 -12.48 10.65 -10.80
N ARG A 125 -12.62 10.28 -9.53
CA ARG A 125 -13.54 10.96 -8.60
C ARG A 125 -13.05 12.38 -8.28
N ARG A 126 -13.90 13.39 -8.50
CA ARG A 126 -13.55 14.82 -8.40
C ARG A 126 -13.77 15.45 -7.02
N ASP A 127 -14.60 14.86 -6.16
CA ASP A 127 -14.94 15.39 -4.83
C ASP A 127 -14.00 14.90 -3.70
N LEU A 128 -13.00 14.08 -4.04
CA LEU A 128 -11.92 13.70 -3.13
C LEU A 128 -11.06 14.92 -2.80
N ASN A 129 -10.76 15.09 -1.52
CA ASN A 129 -10.07 16.26 -0.97
C ASN A 129 -9.21 15.86 0.24
N LYS A 130 -8.54 16.83 0.89
CA LYS A 130 -7.62 16.60 2.02
C LYS A 130 -8.20 15.70 3.13
N ARG A 131 -9.53 15.70 3.37
CA ARG A 131 -10.17 14.82 4.39
C ARG A 131 -10.10 13.32 4.06
N HIS A 132 -9.85 12.98 2.80
CA HIS A 132 -9.71 11.60 2.36
C HIS A 132 -8.23 11.19 2.22
N ASN A 133 -7.29 12.13 2.36
CA ASN A 133 -5.88 11.86 2.08
C ASN A 133 -5.32 10.80 3.05
N GLY A 134 -4.42 9.95 2.56
CA GLY A 134 -3.79 8.88 3.35
C GLY A 134 -4.68 7.68 3.66
N THR A 135 -5.94 7.66 3.20
CA THR A 135 -6.88 6.60 3.56
C THR A 135 -6.73 5.33 2.73
N PHE A 136 -7.15 4.20 3.31
CA PHE A 136 -7.17 2.88 2.67
C PHE A 136 -8.57 2.50 2.20
N TRP A 137 -8.70 2.01 0.97
CA TRP A 137 -9.99 1.79 0.30
C TRP A 137 -10.24 0.35 -0.11
N PHE A 138 -11.51 -0.04 -0.04
CA PHE A 138 -12.04 -1.27 -0.61
C PHE A 138 -13.52 -1.12 -0.94
N ASP A 139 -13.90 -1.49 -2.16
CA ASP A 139 -15.26 -1.32 -2.70
C ASP A 139 -15.75 0.12 -2.58
N ARG A 140 -14.89 1.05 -3.02
CA ARG A 140 -15.17 2.49 -3.01
C ARG A 140 -15.57 3.02 -1.63
N ARG A 141 -15.09 2.38 -0.56
CA ARG A 141 -15.29 2.80 0.84
C ARG A 141 -13.96 2.83 1.57
N ILE A 142 -13.79 3.83 2.43
CA ILE A 142 -12.68 3.87 3.39
C ILE A 142 -12.82 2.67 4.33
N ARG A 143 -11.72 1.98 4.58
CA ARG A 143 -11.62 0.86 5.51
C ARG A 143 -10.58 1.15 6.58
N PRO A 144 -10.77 0.64 7.80
CA PRO A 144 -9.71 0.66 8.79
C PRO A 144 -8.50 -0.11 8.26
N THR A 145 -7.30 0.33 8.62
CA THR A 145 -6.02 -0.31 8.25
C THR A 145 -5.55 -1.33 9.28
N HIS A 146 -6.07 -1.24 10.51
CA HIS A 146 -5.73 -2.14 11.61
C HIS A 146 -6.98 -2.85 12.12
N ARG A 147 -6.93 -4.19 12.18
CA ARG A 147 -7.99 -5.03 12.77
C ARG A 147 -7.66 -5.45 14.20
N PHE A 148 -6.36 -5.49 14.53
CA PHE A 148 -5.85 -5.87 15.83
C PHE A 148 -4.82 -4.84 16.29
N LYS A 149 -4.77 -4.55 17.59
CA LYS A 149 -3.76 -3.65 18.18
C LYS A 149 -2.32 -4.14 17.91
N SER A 150 -2.10 -5.45 17.83
CA SER A 150 -0.79 -6.03 17.48
C SER A 150 -0.30 -5.66 16.08
N THR A 151 -1.16 -5.14 15.21
CA THR A 151 -0.80 -4.72 13.85
C THR A 151 -0.46 -3.23 13.75
N THR A 152 -0.61 -2.46 14.84
CA THR A 152 -0.25 -1.03 14.87
C THR A 152 1.22 -0.86 15.17
N ASN A 153 1.79 0.27 14.74
CA ASN A 153 3.15 0.69 15.05
C ASN A 153 3.14 2.12 15.57
N SER A 154 4.14 2.48 16.36
CA SER A 154 4.33 3.86 16.83
C SER A 154 4.66 4.82 15.68
N ALA A 155 4.45 6.12 15.89
CA ALA A 155 4.85 7.14 14.92
C ALA A 155 6.35 7.05 14.59
N ALA A 156 7.20 6.90 15.60
CA ALA A 156 8.65 6.78 15.43
C ALA A 156 9.04 5.57 14.56
N GLU A 157 8.41 4.40 14.75
CA GLU A 157 8.67 3.22 13.92
C GLU A 157 8.26 3.43 12.45
N ARG A 158 7.16 4.15 12.22
CA ARG A 158 6.66 4.49 10.88
C ARG A 158 7.62 5.46 10.19
N GLU A 159 8.05 6.51 10.88
CA GLU A 159 9.02 7.49 10.39
C GLU A 159 10.39 6.85 10.09
N GLN A 160 10.90 6.00 10.98
CA GLN A 160 12.13 5.25 10.75
C GLN A 160 12.05 4.34 9.51
N PHE A 161 10.87 3.80 9.21
CA PHE A 161 10.66 2.99 8.02
C PHE A 161 10.69 3.84 6.73
N LEU A 162 10.09 5.04 6.76
CA LEU A 162 10.17 5.99 5.64
C LEU A 162 11.62 6.43 5.42
N GLU A 163 12.33 6.80 6.47
CA GLU A 163 13.74 7.19 6.40
C GLU A 163 14.62 6.07 5.84
N TYR A 164 14.37 4.83 6.27
CA TYR A 164 15.02 3.66 5.68
C TYR A 164 14.76 3.53 4.17
N CYS A 165 13.53 3.81 3.71
CA CYS A 165 13.22 3.82 2.28
C CYS A 165 13.93 4.96 1.54
N ASN A 166 13.97 6.16 2.12
CA ASN A 166 14.68 7.33 1.58
C ASN A 166 16.16 7.01 1.39
N GLN A 167 16.82 6.46 2.42
CA GLN A 167 18.24 6.08 2.37
C GLN A 167 18.56 5.08 1.27
N LEU A 168 17.73 4.05 1.09
CA LEU A 168 17.96 3.02 0.07
C LEU A 168 17.68 3.48 -1.36
N THR A 169 16.87 4.52 -1.55
CA THR A 169 16.43 4.97 -2.87
C THR A 169 17.03 6.30 -3.28
N GLY A 170 17.61 7.05 -2.34
CA GLY A 170 18.16 8.39 -2.58
C GLY A 170 17.10 9.47 -2.82
N VAL A 171 15.80 9.16 -2.68
CA VAL A 171 14.74 10.18 -2.71
C VAL A 171 14.44 10.68 -1.31
N ASN A 172 13.87 11.88 -1.20
CA ASN A 172 13.46 12.47 0.07
C ASN A 172 11.96 12.73 0.03
N LEU A 173 11.22 11.91 0.78
CA LEU A 173 9.77 11.83 0.86
C LEU A 173 9.31 11.51 2.29
#